data_AF-A0A1X7SJ15-F1
#
_entry.id   AF-A0A1X7SJ15-F1
#
_cell.length_a   1.000
_cell.length_b   1.000
_cell.length_c   1.000
_cell.angle_alpha   90.00
_cell.angle_beta   90.00
_cell.angle_gamma   90.00
#
_symmetry.space_group_name_H-M   'P 1'
#
loop_
_entity.id
_entity.type
_entity.pdbx_description
1 polymer ?
#
loop_
_entity_poly.entity_id
_entity_poly.type
_entity_poly.pdbx_seq_one_letter_code
_entity_poly.pdbx_strand_id
1 'polypeptide(L)'
;MIDVTVSFHAMETYVRIERDLVVRFAEQAKAAGIPHFSLLTSYGSNPNSFFLFMKTKGQVEEAVRQLNFFYTTILRPVLIGRGEDRRLAEKIAGIFIKALPVETLAQAMAIDAYQYKGSSSGATATDNVVIMTNSDIYRTAQVILYLNDTLFIV
;
A
#
# COMPACT_ATOMS: atom_id res chain seq x y z
N MET A 1 -8.23 -22.56 -27.38
CA MET A 1 -9.34 -22.56 -26.40
C MET A 1 -8.69 -22.47 -25.04
N ILE A 2 -8.76 -21.34 -24.33
CA ILE A 2 -8.19 -21.23 -22.98
C ILE A 2 -9.15 -21.98 -22.06
N ASP A 3 -8.65 -22.94 -21.28
CA ASP A 3 -9.46 -23.70 -20.34
C ASP A 3 -10.06 -22.74 -19.30
N VAL A 4 -11.37 -22.57 -19.37
CA VAL A 4 -12.16 -21.69 -18.52
C VAL A 4 -12.00 -22.08 -17.05
N THR A 5 -11.83 -23.37 -16.75
CA THR A 5 -11.62 -23.91 -15.40
C THR A 5 -10.29 -23.44 -14.81
N VAL A 6 -9.22 -23.46 -15.61
CA VAL A 6 -7.89 -22.98 -15.20
C VAL A 6 -7.92 -21.47 -14.90
N SER A 7 -8.64 -20.69 -15.71
CA SER A 7 -8.81 -19.25 -15.48
C SER A 7 -9.56 -18.95 -14.18
N PHE A 8 -10.66 -19.66 -13.90
CA PHE A 8 -11.39 -19.51 -12.63
C PHE A 8 -10.53 -19.85 -11.42
N HIS A 9 -9.76 -20.93 -11.47
CA HIS A 9 -8.88 -21.33 -10.36
C HIS A 9 -7.75 -20.32 -10.13
N ALA A 10 -7.21 -19.73 -11.19
CA ALA A 10 -6.21 -18.67 -11.09
C ALA A 10 -6.78 -17.39 -10.46
N MET A 11 -8.01 -17.01 -10.82
CA MET A 11 -8.70 -15.85 -10.22
C MET A 11 -9.02 -16.06 -8.74
N GLU A 12 -9.50 -17.25 -8.36
CA GLU A 12 -9.75 -17.60 -6.96
C GLU A 12 -8.45 -17.60 -6.14
N THR A 13 -7.39 -18.20 -6.67
CA THR A 13 -6.07 -18.20 -6.05
C THR A 13 -5.53 -16.77 -5.87
N TYR A 14 -5.68 -15.92 -6.89
CA TYR A 14 -5.33 -14.51 -6.82
C TYR A 14 -6.09 -13.81 -5.69
N VAL A 15 -7.41 -13.96 -5.61
CA VAL A 15 -8.23 -13.36 -4.54
C VAL A 15 -7.83 -13.87 -3.17
N ARG A 16 -7.60 -15.18 -3.02
CA ARG A 16 -7.17 -15.78 -1.76
C ARG A 16 -5.86 -15.18 -1.26
N ILE A 17 -4.90 -14.98 -2.15
CA ILE A 17 -3.58 -14.43 -1.80
C ILE A 17 -3.67 -12.93 -1.55
N GLU A 18 -4.22 -12.18 -2.50
CA GLU A 18 -4.19 -10.73 -2.49
C GLU A 18 -5.19 -10.12 -1.51
N ARG A 19 -6.26 -10.84 -1.15
CA ARG A 19 -7.25 -10.39 -0.17
C ARG A 19 -7.26 -11.22 1.09
N ASP A 20 -7.59 -12.50 1.01
CA ASP A 20 -7.93 -13.26 2.22
C ASP A 20 -6.72 -13.43 3.13
N LEU A 21 -5.53 -13.72 2.58
CA LEU A 21 -4.30 -13.79 3.39
C LEU A 21 -3.93 -12.44 4.01
N VAL A 22 -4.09 -11.34 3.28
CA VAL A 22 -3.75 -9.99 3.77
C VAL A 22 -4.70 -9.57 4.90
N VAL A 23 -6.00 -9.80 4.74
CA VAL A 23 -7.01 -9.50 5.77
C VAL A 23 -6.75 -10.34 7.02
N ARG A 24 -6.50 -11.64 6.88
CA ARG A 24 -6.15 -12.49 8.02
C ARG A 24 -4.87 -12.05 8.72
N PHE A 25 -3.86 -11.63 7.97
CA PHE A 25 -2.65 -11.07 8.55
C PHE A 25 -2.93 -9.80 9.35
N ALA A 26 -3.75 -8.89 8.80
CA ALA A 26 -4.16 -7.67 9.49
C ALA A 26 -4.97 -7.98 10.77
N GLU A 27 -5.89 -8.93 10.73
CA GLU A 27 -6.64 -9.39 11.92
C GLU A 27 -5.69 -9.88 13.02
N GLN A 28 -4.70 -10.71 12.67
CA GLN A 28 -3.71 -11.20 13.63
C GLN A 28 -2.82 -10.08 14.16
N ALA A 29 -2.38 -9.14 13.31
CA ALA A 29 -1.61 -7.98 13.75
C ALA A 29 -2.41 -7.11 14.73
N LYS A 30 -3.70 -6.88 14.47
CA LYS A 30 -4.60 -6.15 15.37
C LYS A 30 -4.76 -6.88 16.71
N ALA A 31 -4.97 -8.20 16.67
CA ALA A 31 -5.09 -9.04 17.87
C ALA A 31 -3.80 -9.04 18.71
N ALA A 32 -2.63 -8.95 18.05
CA ALA A 32 -1.33 -8.80 18.69
C ALA A 32 -1.06 -7.39 19.26
N GLY A 33 -2.01 -6.46 19.16
CA GLY A 33 -1.86 -5.10 19.68
C GLY A 33 -0.94 -4.22 18.84
N ILE A 34 -0.67 -4.56 17.58
CA ILE A 34 0.10 -3.70 16.68
C ILE A 34 -0.68 -2.40 16.46
N PRO A 35 -0.08 -1.21 16.73
CA PRO A 35 -0.80 0.05 16.65
C PRO A 35 -0.89 0.60 15.22
N HIS A 36 0.11 0.33 14.37
CA HIS A 36 0.21 0.85 13.01
C HIS A 36 0.23 -0.27 11.98
N PHE A 37 -0.68 -0.20 11.01
CA PHE A 37 -0.71 -1.11 9.88
C PHE A 37 -0.52 -0.37 8.55
N SER A 38 0.54 -0.70 7.81
CA SER A 38 0.79 -0.16 6.47
C SER A 38 0.40 -1.16 5.39
N LEU A 39 -0.54 -0.78 4.54
CA LEU A 39 -1.10 -1.58 3.45
C LEU A 39 -0.70 -1.00 2.09
N LEU A 40 0.00 -1.80 1.28
CA LEU A 40 0.35 -1.45 -0.10
C LEU A 40 -0.71 -1.97 -1.08
N THR A 41 -1.33 -1.05 -1.81
CA THR A 41 -2.32 -1.32 -2.87
C THR A 41 -1.88 -0.65 -4.17
N SER A 42 -2.82 -0.10 -4.94
CA SER A 42 -2.54 0.58 -6.19
C SER A 42 -3.49 1.75 -6.40
N TYR A 43 -3.08 2.68 -7.26
CA TYR A 43 -3.99 3.68 -7.79
C TYR A 43 -5.25 3.02 -8.39
N GLY A 44 -6.41 3.65 -8.18
CA GLY A 44 -7.70 3.17 -8.69
C GLY A 44 -8.31 1.99 -7.92
N SER A 45 -7.75 1.56 -6.79
CA SER A 45 -8.35 0.55 -5.92
C SER A 45 -9.79 0.92 -5.54
N ASN A 46 -10.76 0.07 -5.88
CA ASN A 46 -12.18 0.33 -5.71
C ASN A 46 -12.94 -1.00 -5.54
N PRO A 47 -13.57 -1.27 -4.38
CA PRO A 47 -14.25 -2.55 -4.11
C PRO A 47 -15.44 -2.83 -5.04
N ASN A 48 -15.94 -1.81 -5.74
CA ASN A 48 -17.05 -1.89 -6.69
C ASN A 48 -16.59 -1.97 -8.16
N SER A 49 -15.27 -2.06 -8.42
CA SER A 49 -14.75 -2.16 -9.79
C SER A 49 -15.15 -3.47 -10.48
N PHE A 50 -15.37 -3.41 -11.80
CA PHE A 50 -15.53 -4.59 -12.65
C PHE A 50 -14.19 -5.30 -12.92
N PHE A 51 -13.05 -4.61 -12.74
CA PHE A 51 -11.73 -5.19 -12.93
C PHE A 51 -11.27 -5.90 -11.64
N LEU A 52 -11.03 -7.21 -11.73
CA LEU A 52 -10.68 -8.07 -10.58
C LEU A 52 -9.55 -7.50 -9.73
N PHE A 53 -8.49 -6.98 -10.35
CA PHE A 53 -7.34 -6.38 -9.66
C PHE A 53 -7.77 -5.19 -8.77
N MET A 54 -8.42 -4.18 -9.35
CA MET A 54 -8.87 -2.98 -8.64
C MET A 54 -9.93 -3.32 -7.59
N LYS A 55 -10.82 -4.28 -7.90
CA LYS A 55 -11.84 -4.80 -7.00
C LYS A 55 -11.20 -5.43 -5.76
N THR A 56 -10.28 -6.36 -5.97
CA THR A 56 -9.61 -7.10 -4.89
C THR A 56 -8.82 -6.15 -4.00
N LYS A 57 -8.03 -5.23 -4.57
CA LYS A 57 -7.30 -4.22 -3.78
C LYS A 57 -8.25 -3.33 -2.97
N GLY A 58 -9.34 -2.85 -3.58
CA GLY A 58 -10.33 -2.03 -2.87
C GLY A 58 -11.05 -2.77 -1.74
N GLN A 59 -11.34 -4.07 -1.92
CA GLN A 59 -11.94 -4.90 -0.88
C GLN A 59 -11.01 -5.09 0.33
N VAL A 60 -9.70 -5.23 0.09
CA VAL A 60 -8.70 -5.32 1.18
C VAL A 60 -8.62 -4.03 1.96
N GLU A 61 -8.59 -2.89 1.27
CA GLU A 61 -8.55 -1.61 1.97
C GLU A 61 -9.77 -1.42 2.87
N GLU A 62 -10.97 -1.78 2.39
CA GLU A 62 -12.20 -1.69 3.18
C GLU A 62 -12.13 -2.59 4.41
N ALA A 63 -11.75 -3.85 4.23
CA ALA A 63 -11.59 -4.79 5.34
C ALA A 63 -10.56 -4.30 6.38
N VAL A 64 -9.42 -3.80 5.94
CA VAL A 64 -8.37 -3.29 6.84
C VAL A 64 -8.81 -2.02 7.56
N ARG A 65 -9.55 -1.10 6.91
CA ARG A 65 -10.11 0.09 7.56
C ARG A 65 -11.04 -0.30 8.71
N GLN A 66 -11.87 -1.32 8.52
CA GLN A 66 -12.83 -1.80 9.52
C GLN A 66 -12.15 -2.41 10.76
N LEU A 67 -10.88 -2.82 10.68
CA LEU A 67 -10.11 -3.30 11.84
C LEU A 67 -9.71 -2.16 12.80
N ASN A 68 -9.86 -0.90 12.39
CA ASN A 68 -9.65 0.28 13.23
C ASN A 68 -8.33 0.23 14.00
N PHE A 69 -7.21 0.01 13.30
CA PHE A 69 -5.89 0.22 13.88
C PHE A 69 -5.77 1.64 14.44
N PHE A 70 -4.89 1.83 15.42
CA PHE A 70 -4.63 3.16 15.96
C PHE A 70 -4.13 4.11 14.85
N TYR A 71 -3.37 3.58 13.91
CA TYR A 71 -2.99 4.28 12.69
C TYR A 71 -2.94 3.29 11.52
N THR A 72 -3.50 3.65 10.37
CA THR A 72 -3.50 2.84 9.15
C THR A 72 -2.98 3.67 8.00
N THR A 73 -1.97 3.18 7.30
CA THR A 73 -1.48 3.83 6.08
C THR A 73 -1.82 2.97 4.87
N ILE A 74 -2.44 3.55 3.84
CA ILE A 74 -2.80 2.87 2.60
C ILE A 74 -2.04 3.53 1.45
N LEU A 75 -1.05 2.84 0.91
CA LEU A 75 -0.22 3.33 -0.18
C LEU A 75 -0.81 2.90 -1.52
N ARG A 76 -1.06 3.85 -2.42
CA ARG A 76 -1.68 3.66 -3.74
C ARG A 76 -0.77 4.16 -4.86
N PRO A 77 0.39 3.52 -5.09
CA PRO A 77 1.24 3.91 -6.21
C PRO A 77 0.57 3.60 -7.55
N VAL A 78 0.89 4.40 -8.57
CA VAL A 78 0.41 4.18 -9.95
C VAL A 78 1.20 3.06 -10.62
N LEU A 79 2.53 3.15 -10.55
CA LEU A 79 3.47 2.20 -11.13
C LEU A 79 4.69 2.13 -10.22
N ILE A 80 5.17 0.92 -9.92
CA ILE A 80 6.35 0.70 -9.08
C ILE A 80 7.52 0.30 -10.00
N GLY A 81 8.63 1.02 -9.93
CA GLY A 81 9.84 0.78 -10.70
C GLY A 81 10.76 -0.19 -9.97
N ARG A 82 10.84 -1.43 -10.45
CA ARG A 82 11.62 -2.53 -9.84
C ARG A 82 13.01 -2.76 -10.46
N GLY A 83 13.63 -1.72 -11.03
CA GLY A 83 14.94 -1.88 -11.68
C GLY A 83 14.90 -2.81 -12.91
N GLU A 84 15.73 -3.84 -12.94
CA GLU A 84 15.82 -4.82 -14.05
C GLU A 84 14.67 -5.85 -14.05
N ASP A 85 13.98 -6.04 -12.92
CA ASP A 85 12.85 -6.97 -12.75
C ASP A 85 11.51 -6.41 -13.27
N ARG A 86 11.56 -5.46 -14.21
CA ARG A 86 10.36 -4.86 -14.81
C ARG A 86 9.57 -5.90 -15.59
N ARG A 87 8.29 -6.07 -15.26
CA ARG A 87 7.37 -6.90 -16.04
C ARG A 87 7.25 -6.33 -17.46
N LEU A 88 7.02 -7.18 -18.47
CA LEU A 88 6.89 -6.74 -19.88
C LEU A 88 5.87 -5.59 -20.06
N ALA A 89 4.77 -5.61 -19.30
CA ALA A 89 3.77 -4.54 -19.29
C ALA A 89 4.28 -3.21 -18.70
N GLU A 90 5.19 -3.25 -17.71
CA GLU A 90 5.80 -2.07 -17.09
C GLU A 90 6.81 -1.40 -18.02
N LYS A 91 7.47 -2.17 -18.90
CA LYS A 91 8.37 -1.63 -19.94
C LYS A 91 7.62 -0.80 -20.98
N ILE A 92 6.39 -1.18 -21.33
CA ILE A 92 5.54 -0.45 -22.28
C ILE A 92 4.88 0.76 -21.61
N ALA A 93 4.36 0.62 -20.39
CA ALA A 93 3.72 1.71 -19.65
C ALA A 93 4.72 2.77 -19.14
N GLY A 94 5.96 2.37 -18.83
CA GLY A 94 7.02 3.25 -18.33
C GLY A 94 7.51 4.32 -19.32
N ILE A 95 7.05 4.27 -20.57
CA ILE A 95 7.34 5.29 -21.59
C ILE A 95 6.56 6.59 -21.30
N PHE A 96 5.36 6.50 -20.72
CA PHE A 96 4.48 7.66 -20.52
C PHE A 96 4.30 8.05 -19.04
N ILE A 97 4.57 7.15 -18.10
CA ILE A 97 4.43 7.38 -16.65
C ILE A 97 5.74 7.00 -15.96
N LYS A 98 6.36 7.95 -15.26
CA LYS A 98 7.54 7.66 -14.42
C LYS A 98 7.13 6.70 -13.30
N ALA A 99 7.74 5.52 -13.30
CA ALA A 99 7.56 4.53 -12.24
C ALA A 99 8.16 5.05 -10.92
N LEU A 100 7.44 4.85 -9.82
CA LEU A 100 7.91 5.16 -8.47
C LEU A 100 9.01 4.17 -8.07
N PRO A 101 10.25 4.59 -7.81
CA PRO A 101 11.32 3.69 -7.38
C PRO A 101 10.93 2.94 -6.10
N VAL A 102 11.26 1.66 -6.02
CA VAL A 102 10.99 0.84 -4.82
C VAL A 102 11.71 1.39 -3.60
N GLU A 103 12.87 2.02 -3.78
CA GLU A 103 13.66 2.65 -2.74
C GLU A 103 12.91 3.83 -2.14
N THR A 104 12.34 4.70 -2.98
CA THR A 104 11.51 5.83 -2.54
C THR A 104 10.27 5.36 -1.80
N LEU A 105 9.61 4.30 -2.28
CA LEU A 105 8.45 3.71 -1.61
C LEU A 105 8.84 3.16 -0.23
N ALA A 106 9.93 2.41 -0.14
CA ALA A 106 10.42 1.83 1.11
C ALA A 106 10.83 2.92 2.11
N GLN A 107 11.51 3.97 1.66
CA GLN A 107 11.86 5.13 2.47
C GLN A 107 10.62 5.80 3.06
N ALA A 108 9.62 6.09 2.23
CA ALA A 108 8.36 6.68 2.69
C ALA A 108 7.64 5.78 3.72
N MET A 109 7.59 4.47 3.47
CA MET A 109 6.99 3.51 4.42
C MET A 109 7.72 3.50 5.77
N ALA A 110 9.05 3.55 5.76
CA ALA A 110 9.85 3.57 6.99
C ALA A 110 9.67 4.89 7.76
N ILE A 111 9.66 6.03 7.06
CA ILE A 111 9.45 7.36 7.65
C ILE A 111 8.06 7.45 8.28
N ASP A 112 7.00 7.05 7.57
CA ASP A 112 5.63 7.04 8.08
C ASP A 112 5.49 6.13 9.33
N ALA A 113 6.12 4.95 9.30
CA ALA A 113 6.17 4.03 10.43
C ALA A 113 6.92 4.58 11.66
N TYR A 114 7.85 5.53 11.48
CA TYR A 114 8.51 6.21 12.59
C TYR A 114 7.66 7.39 13.11
N GLN A 115 6.96 8.09 12.22
CA GLN A 115 6.25 9.32 12.53
C GLN A 115 4.84 9.12 13.10
N TYR A 116 4.19 7.96 12.94
CA TYR A 116 2.80 7.76 13.38
C TYR A 116 2.56 8.08 14.88
N LYS A 117 3.59 7.96 15.72
CA LYS A 117 3.51 8.29 17.15
C LYS A 117 3.29 9.79 17.42
N GLY A 118 3.68 10.68 16.49
CA GLY A 118 3.53 12.13 16.61
C GLY A 118 2.14 12.68 16.27
N SER A 119 1.29 11.89 15.59
CA SER A 119 0.00 12.35 15.05
C SER A 119 -1.19 12.15 16.01
N SER A 120 -0.95 11.66 17.22
CA SER A 120 -1.98 11.05 18.07
C SER A 120 -2.41 11.83 19.32
N SER A 121 -1.97 13.07 19.48
CA SER A 121 -2.35 13.89 20.64
C SER A 121 -3.72 14.59 20.52
N GLY A 122 -4.59 14.21 19.57
CA GLY A 122 -5.92 14.85 19.48
C GLY A 122 -6.85 14.47 18.33
N ALA A 123 -6.71 13.28 17.73
CA ALA A 123 -7.44 12.94 16.51
C ALA A 123 -8.73 12.15 16.79
N THR A 124 -9.85 12.64 16.26
CA THR A 124 -11.19 12.04 16.30
C THR A 124 -11.25 10.76 15.46
N ALA A 125 -12.26 9.90 15.67
CA ALA A 125 -12.34 8.53 15.15
C ALA A 125 -12.28 8.32 13.62
N THR A 126 -12.17 9.38 12.81
CA THR A 126 -11.97 9.33 11.34
C THR A 126 -10.54 9.66 10.90
N ASP A 127 -9.68 10.13 11.81
CA ASP A 127 -8.35 10.67 11.51
C ASP A 127 -7.22 9.62 11.57
N ASN A 128 -7.56 8.33 11.74
CA ASN A 128 -6.60 7.24 11.90
C ASN A 128 -6.21 6.53 10.59
N VAL A 129 -6.74 6.97 9.44
CA VAL A 129 -6.43 6.37 8.13
C VAL A 129 -5.81 7.41 7.21
N VAL A 130 -4.57 7.18 6.78
CA VAL A 130 -3.86 8.00 5.80
C VAL A 130 -3.77 7.25 4.47
N ILE A 131 -4.12 7.92 3.37
CA ILE A 131 -3.98 7.38 2.02
C ILE A 131 -2.86 8.13 1.31
N MET A 132 -1.82 7.42 0.87
CA MET A 132 -0.67 8.00 0.18
C MET A 132 -0.66 7.65 -1.30
N THR A 133 -0.79 8.65 -2.16
CA THR A 133 -0.56 8.53 -3.61
C THR A 133 0.92 8.80 -3.94
N ASN A 134 1.32 8.70 -5.22
CA ASN A 134 2.71 8.96 -5.62
C ASN A 134 3.26 10.30 -5.07
N SER A 135 2.48 11.40 -5.10
CA SER A 135 2.95 12.70 -4.60
C SER A 135 3.22 12.68 -3.11
N ASP A 136 2.38 11.98 -2.34
CA ASP A 136 2.52 11.87 -0.88
C ASP A 136 3.70 10.99 -0.52
N ILE A 137 3.92 9.91 -1.29
CA ILE A 137 5.08 9.02 -1.14
C ILE A 137 6.38 9.78 -1.40
N TYR A 138 6.46 10.53 -2.51
CA TYR A 138 7.64 11.36 -2.79
C TYR A 138 7.85 12.42 -1.70
N ARG A 139 6.78 13.11 -1.27
CA ARG A 139 6.88 14.12 -0.21
C ARG A 139 7.40 13.52 1.09
N THR A 140 6.89 12.35 1.48
CA THR A 140 7.29 11.65 2.70
C THR A 140 8.74 11.18 2.61
N ALA A 141 9.16 10.62 1.47
CA ALA A 141 10.54 10.19 1.24
C ALA A 141 11.54 11.36 1.20
N GLN A 142 11.10 12.55 0.77
CA GLN A 142 11.90 13.77 0.74
C GLN A 142 11.98 14.49 2.09
N VAL A 143 11.25 14.02 3.12
CA VAL A 143 11.38 14.59 4.46
C VAL A 143 12.78 14.27 4.99
N ILE A 144 13.55 15.33 5.22
CA ILE A 144 14.82 15.28 5.92
C ILE A 144 14.57 14.73 7.32
N LEU A 145 15.15 13.56 7.62
CA LEU A 145 15.23 13.07 9.00
C LEU A 145 16.41 13.77 9.69
N TYR A 146 16.12 14.48 10.78
CA TYR A 146 17.13 14.87 11.75
C TYR A 146 17.20 13.79 12.83
N LEU A 147 18.28 13.02 12.84
CA LEU A 147 18.63 12.11 13.93
C LEU A 147 19.87 12.72 14.61
N ASN A 148 19.73 13.11 15.88
CA ASN A 148 20.82 13.71 16.68
C ASN A 148 21.54 14.88 15.97
N ASP A 149 20.79 15.89 15.52
CA ASP A 149 21.29 17.07 14.78
C ASP A 149 22.09 16.75 13.50
N THR A 150 22.07 15.50 13.05
CA THR A 150 22.70 15.07 11.81
C THR A 150 21.66 15.09 10.70
N LEU A 151 21.95 15.88 9.67
CA LEU A 151 21.15 16.00 8.48
C LEU A 151 21.35 14.77 7.59
N PHE A 152 20.33 13.92 7.49
CA PHE A 152 20.29 12.89 6.46
C PHE A 152 19.62 13.47 5.22
N ILE A 153 20.42 13.95 4.27
CA ILE A 153 19.95 14.19 2.91
C ILE A 153 19.98 12.83 2.22
N VAL A 154 18.81 12.30 1.86
CA VAL A 154 18.70 11.06 1.08
C VAL A 154 18.32 11.40 -0.35
#